data_AF-A0A958G2B7-F1
#
_entry.id   AF-A0A958G2B7-F1
#
_cell.length_a   1.000
_cell.length_b   1.000
_cell.length_c   1.000
_cell.angle_alpha   90.00
_cell.angle_beta   90.00
_cell.angle_gamma   90.00
#
_symmetry.space_group_name_H-M   'P 1'
#
loop_
_entity.id
_entity.type
_entity.pdbx_description
1 polymer ?
#
loop_
_entity_poly.entity_id
_entity_poly.type
_entity_poly.pdbx_seq_one_letter_code
_entity_poly.pdbx_strand_id
1 'polypeptide(L)'
;IQGTAYGFSTPLILDSQGRKFGKSEGGAIWLDPSLTSPYKLHQYLLNVEDKNVIHYLKIFTFLSVEEISRLENETLTNPEKRSAQKVLADQICCLVHGEQATADAKRCAEVLFGGTLEGLTATQLEEIFCDAPSSSMTRDQIATSTVLDLFVLSGLAKSRGEGKKLISSGGAYVNNNRIADAGELLANLKLDNLEIIVLRSGKKNYHLVRITG
;
A
#
# COMPACT_ATOMS: atom_id res chain seq x y z
N ILE A 1 -25.88 -0.89 49.90
CA ILE A 1 -26.24 -1.78 48.77
C ILE A 1 -25.13 -2.82 48.69
N GLN A 2 -25.41 -4.08 49.05
CA GLN A 2 -24.54 -5.21 48.71
C GLN A 2 -25.11 -5.81 47.42
N GLY A 3 -24.28 -5.99 46.40
CA GLY A 3 -24.67 -6.55 45.10
C GLY A 3 -23.58 -7.49 44.57
N THR A 4 -23.99 -8.49 43.81
CA THR A 4 -23.07 -9.44 43.15
C THR A 4 -22.59 -8.86 41.83
N ALA A 5 -21.27 -8.90 41.59
CA ALA A 5 -20.66 -8.52 40.32
C ALA A 5 -20.06 -9.74 39.61
N TYR A 6 -20.05 -9.70 38.28
CA TYR A 6 -19.45 -10.72 37.42
C TYR A 6 -18.38 -10.09 36.53
N GLY A 7 -17.38 -10.89 36.15
CA GLY A 7 -16.33 -10.50 35.23
C GLY A 7 -16.23 -11.49 34.07
N PHE A 8 -15.92 -10.98 32.88
CA PHE A 8 -15.62 -11.76 31.69
C PHE A 8 -14.32 -11.21 31.07
N SER A 9 -13.51 -12.10 30.52
CA SER A 9 -12.28 -11.74 29.82
C SER A 9 -12.27 -12.34 28.41
N THR A 10 -11.59 -11.67 27.50
CA THR A 10 -11.36 -12.15 26.14
C THR A 10 -9.98 -12.81 26.04
N PRO A 11 -9.82 -13.84 25.20
CA PRO A 11 -8.51 -14.43 24.96
C PRO A 11 -7.57 -13.43 24.30
N LEU A 12 -6.26 -13.62 24.53
CA LEU A 12 -5.25 -12.88 23.79
C LEU A 12 -5.21 -13.37 22.34
N ILE A 13 -5.19 -12.45 21.39
CA ILE A 13 -5.14 -12.80 19.96
C ILE A 13 -3.70 -13.11 19.55
N LEU A 14 -3.51 -14.30 18.99
CA LEU A 14 -2.22 -14.78 18.50
C LEU A 14 -2.26 -14.96 16.98
N ASP A 15 -1.09 -14.85 16.35
CA ASP A 15 -0.86 -15.33 14.99
C ASP A 15 -0.68 -16.85 15.00
N SER A 16 -0.57 -17.42 13.81
CA SER A 16 -0.43 -18.86 13.67
C SER A 16 0.89 -19.45 14.13
N GLN A 17 1.86 -18.60 14.45
CA GLN A 17 3.16 -18.95 15.02
C GLN A 17 3.18 -18.71 16.54
N GLY A 18 2.03 -18.39 17.15
CA GLY A 18 1.89 -18.14 18.57
C GLY A 18 2.40 -16.76 19.02
N ARG A 19 2.74 -15.86 18.10
CA ARG A 19 3.15 -14.49 18.41
C ARG A 19 1.92 -13.60 18.59
N LYS A 20 2.04 -12.52 19.37
CA LYS A 20 0.91 -11.58 19.54
C LYS A 20 0.52 -10.95 18.21
N PHE A 21 -0.78 -10.91 17.93
CA PHE A 21 -1.33 -10.19 16.78
C PHE A 21 -0.89 -8.73 16.78
N GLY A 22 -0.64 -8.16 15.60
CA GLY A 22 -0.17 -6.79 15.44
C GLY A 22 1.33 -6.55 15.68
N LYS A 23 2.13 -7.58 16.02
CA LYS A 23 3.60 -7.48 15.99
C LYS A 23 4.14 -7.96 14.65
N SER A 24 4.14 -7.07 13.66
CA SER A 24 4.76 -7.35 12.36
C SER A 24 6.29 -7.27 12.45
N GLU A 25 7.01 -7.83 11.47
CA GLU A 25 8.46 -7.65 11.34
C GLU A 25 8.86 -6.16 11.18
N GLY A 26 7.92 -5.30 10.78
CA GLY A 26 8.08 -3.84 10.65
C GLY A 26 7.58 -3.01 11.84
N GLY A 27 7.17 -3.64 12.95
CA GLY A 27 6.65 -2.94 14.14
C GLY A 27 5.17 -3.15 14.41
N ALA A 28 4.62 -2.33 15.32
CA ALA A 28 3.22 -2.38 15.72
C ALA A 28 2.30 -1.80 14.64
N ILE A 29 1.11 -2.39 14.48
CA ILE A 29 0.02 -1.81 13.68
C ILE A 29 -0.77 -0.85 14.56
N TRP A 30 -0.81 0.42 14.16
CA TRP A 30 -1.50 1.48 14.89
C TRP A 30 -2.86 1.77 14.26
N LEU A 31 -3.79 2.28 15.07
CA LEU A 31 -5.07 2.81 14.58
C LEU A 31 -4.96 4.28 14.15
N ASP A 32 -3.89 4.97 14.54
CA ASP A 32 -3.64 6.34 14.12
C ASP A 32 -3.13 6.34 12.66
N PRO A 33 -3.82 7.00 11.72
CA PRO A 33 -3.45 7.02 10.31
C PRO A 33 -2.08 7.67 10.04
N SER A 34 -1.57 8.50 10.95
CA SER A 34 -0.23 9.10 10.84
C SER A 34 0.90 8.12 11.19
N LEU A 35 0.60 7.06 11.95
CA LEU A 35 1.55 6.02 12.34
C LEU A 35 1.42 4.76 11.48
N THR A 36 0.20 4.42 11.07
CA THR A 36 -0.07 3.34 10.12
C THR A 36 -1.15 3.82 9.17
N SER A 37 -0.76 4.07 7.91
CA SER A 37 -1.69 4.53 6.90
C SER A 37 -2.86 3.55 6.71
N PRO A 38 -4.06 4.02 6.33
CA PRO A 38 -5.19 3.16 6.00
C PRO A 38 -4.83 2.09 4.97
N TYR A 39 -3.97 2.43 4.00
CA TYR A 39 -3.41 1.48 3.05
C TYR A 39 -2.58 0.38 3.73
N LYS A 40 -1.62 0.73 4.59
CA LYS A 40 -0.81 -0.26 5.32
C LYS A 40 -1.67 -1.16 6.20
N LEU A 41 -2.65 -0.60 6.93
CA LEU A 41 -3.58 -1.38 7.75
C LEU A 41 -4.37 -2.37 6.87
N HIS A 42 -4.93 -1.88 5.77
CA HIS A 42 -5.68 -2.70 4.82
C HIS A 42 -4.82 -3.84 4.25
N GLN A 43 -3.60 -3.54 3.80
CA GLN A 43 -2.67 -4.54 3.28
C GLN A 43 -2.22 -5.53 4.35
N TYR A 44 -2.00 -5.09 5.59
CA TYR A 44 -1.65 -5.99 6.70
C TYR A 44 -2.73 -7.06 6.88
N LEU A 45 -4.00 -6.66 6.91
CA LEU A 45 -5.15 -7.54 7.04
C LEU A 45 -5.37 -8.40 5.80
N LEU A 46 -5.17 -7.83 4.61
CA LEU A 46 -5.28 -8.56 3.35
C LEU A 46 -4.26 -9.70 3.26
N ASN A 47 -3.09 -9.53 3.86
CA ASN A 47 -2.02 -10.52 3.88
C ASN A 47 -2.15 -11.57 4.99
N VAL A 48 -3.21 -11.54 5.80
CA VAL A 48 -3.50 -12.58 6.80
C VAL A 48 -3.60 -13.96 6.14
N GLU A 49 -2.99 -14.95 6.79
CA GLU A 49 -3.00 -16.35 6.36
C GLU A 49 -4.41 -16.96 6.39
N ASP A 50 -4.72 -17.83 5.44
CA ASP A 50 -6.03 -18.50 5.33
C ASP A 50 -6.46 -19.20 6.62
N LYS A 51 -5.52 -19.80 7.35
CA LYS A 51 -5.83 -20.48 8.63
C LYS A 51 -6.29 -19.56 9.76
N ASN A 52 -6.02 -18.26 9.68
CA ASN A 52 -6.39 -17.28 10.72
C ASN A 52 -7.57 -16.39 10.32
N VAL A 53 -7.81 -16.18 9.02
CA VAL A 53 -8.74 -15.15 8.55
C VAL A 53 -10.16 -15.35 9.07
N ILE A 54 -10.66 -16.59 9.12
CA ILE A 54 -12.01 -16.90 9.63
C ILE A 54 -12.11 -16.64 11.13
N HIS A 55 -11.05 -16.95 11.89
CA HIS A 55 -11.00 -16.64 13.32
C HIS A 55 -11.01 -15.12 13.54
N TYR A 56 -10.28 -14.37 12.73
CA TYR A 56 -10.23 -12.90 12.83
C TYR A 56 -11.55 -12.25 12.43
N LEU A 57 -12.25 -12.76 11.41
CA LEU A 57 -13.60 -12.29 11.07
C LEU A 57 -14.56 -12.44 12.25
N LYS A 58 -14.51 -13.57 12.97
CA LYS A 58 -15.37 -13.82 14.16
C LYS A 58 -15.08 -12.87 15.33
N ILE A 59 -13.87 -12.33 15.43
CA ILE A 59 -13.44 -11.52 16.58
C ILE A 59 -13.54 -10.03 16.30
N PHE A 60 -13.20 -9.60 15.08
CA PHE A 60 -13.02 -8.18 14.76
C PHE A 60 -14.15 -7.58 13.93
N THR A 61 -15.12 -8.36 13.49
CA THR A 61 -16.21 -7.87 12.64
C THR A 61 -17.58 -8.16 13.25
N PHE A 62 -18.60 -7.45 12.76
CA PHE A 62 -20.00 -7.65 13.12
C PHE A 62 -20.76 -8.50 12.09
N LEU A 63 -20.05 -9.29 11.29
CA LEU A 63 -20.68 -10.17 10.30
C LEU A 63 -21.51 -11.27 10.98
N SER A 64 -22.58 -11.69 10.30
CA SER A 64 -23.39 -12.81 10.76
C SER A 64 -22.63 -14.14 10.64
N VAL A 65 -23.06 -15.13 11.40
CA VAL A 65 -22.45 -16.47 11.36
C VAL A 65 -22.57 -17.08 9.97
N GLU A 66 -23.70 -16.87 9.30
CA GLU A 66 -23.98 -17.36 7.96
C GLU A 66 -23.00 -16.78 6.93
N GLU A 67 -22.71 -15.48 7.04
CA GLU A 67 -21.77 -14.80 6.14
C GLU A 67 -20.33 -15.28 6.38
N ILE A 68 -19.94 -15.48 7.64
CA ILE A 68 -18.64 -16.06 7.97
C ILE A 68 -18.51 -17.49 7.46
N SER A 69 -19.56 -18.32 7.57
CA SER A 69 -19.58 -19.68 7.03
C SER A 69 -19.48 -19.72 5.51
N ARG A 70 -20.11 -18.75 4.82
CA ARG A 70 -19.95 -18.59 3.36
C ARG A 70 -18.50 -18.29 2.99
N LEU A 71 -17.85 -17.35 3.68
CA LEU A 71 -16.46 -16.98 3.46
C LEU A 71 -15.47 -18.11 3.80
N GLU A 72 -15.79 -18.93 4.81
CA GLU A 72 -15.03 -20.12 5.15
C GLU A 72 -15.04 -21.15 4.01
N ASN A 73 -16.22 -21.42 3.44
CA ASN A 73 -16.34 -22.29 2.26
C ASN A 73 -15.58 -21.73 1.05
N GLU A 74 -15.69 -20.42 0.77
CA GLU A 74 -14.92 -19.80 -0.31
C GLU A 74 -13.41 -19.89 -0.10
N THR A 75 -12.93 -19.75 1.14
CA THR A 75 -11.50 -19.89 1.46
C THR A 75 -11.00 -21.31 1.22
N LEU A 76 -11.84 -22.33 1.48
CA LEU A 76 -11.51 -23.74 1.23
C LEU A 76 -11.54 -24.11 -0.26
N THR A 77 -12.49 -23.55 -1.01
CA THR A 77 -12.75 -23.95 -2.40
C THR A 77 -12.05 -23.07 -3.44
N ASN A 78 -11.81 -21.80 -3.12
CA ASN A 78 -11.22 -20.78 -4.00
C ASN A 78 -10.20 -19.89 -3.24
N PRO A 79 -9.17 -20.47 -2.59
CA PRO A 79 -8.23 -19.71 -1.74
C PRO A 79 -7.53 -18.57 -2.50
N GLU A 80 -7.30 -18.72 -3.81
CA GLU A 80 -6.67 -17.71 -4.66
C GLU A 80 -7.47 -16.40 -4.76
N LYS A 81 -8.78 -16.43 -4.52
CA LYS A 81 -9.63 -15.23 -4.55
C LYS A 81 -9.42 -14.33 -3.34
N ARG A 82 -8.95 -14.90 -2.22
CA ARG A 82 -8.76 -14.22 -0.93
C ARG A 82 -10.00 -13.44 -0.46
N SER A 83 -11.20 -13.98 -0.70
CA SER A 83 -12.47 -13.31 -0.37
C SER A 83 -12.57 -12.92 1.10
N ALA A 84 -12.23 -13.86 2.00
CA ALA A 84 -12.30 -13.62 3.44
C ALA A 84 -11.34 -12.50 3.89
N GLN A 85 -10.12 -12.45 3.34
CA GLN A 85 -9.14 -11.42 3.69
C GLN A 85 -9.57 -10.05 3.17
N LYS A 86 -10.13 -9.99 1.96
CA LYS A 86 -10.68 -8.74 1.40
C LYS A 86 -11.80 -8.20 2.29
N VAL A 87 -12.73 -9.07 2.69
CA VAL A 87 -13.81 -8.67 3.61
C VAL A 87 -13.25 -8.23 4.97
N LEU A 88 -12.31 -8.97 5.55
CA LEU A 88 -11.68 -8.60 6.82
C LEU A 88 -11.00 -7.22 6.74
N ALA A 89 -10.22 -6.99 5.70
CA ALA A 89 -9.51 -5.74 5.48
C ALA A 89 -10.47 -4.57 5.27
N ASP A 90 -11.52 -4.75 4.47
CA ASP A 90 -12.54 -3.73 4.21
C ASP A 90 -13.33 -3.41 5.50
N GLN A 91 -13.78 -4.41 6.25
CA GLN A 91 -14.56 -4.22 7.48
C GLN A 91 -13.77 -3.47 8.55
N ILE A 92 -12.53 -3.86 8.81
CA ILE A 92 -11.71 -3.23 9.86
C ILE A 92 -11.23 -1.85 9.42
N CYS A 93 -10.78 -1.68 8.17
CA CYS A 93 -10.35 -0.37 7.68
C CYS A 93 -11.52 0.63 7.71
N CYS A 94 -12.72 0.19 7.33
CA CYS A 94 -13.92 1.01 7.40
C CYS A 94 -14.29 1.37 8.85
N LEU A 95 -14.21 0.40 9.76
CA LEU A 95 -14.48 0.64 11.18
C LEU A 95 -13.53 1.67 11.81
N VAL A 96 -12.26 1.67 11.42
CA VAL A 96 -11.22 2.52 12.02
C VAL A 96 -11.10 3.88 11.33
N HIS A 97 -11.15 3.91 10.00
CA HIS A 97 -10.84 5.09 9.18
C HIS A 97 -11.99 5.56 8.28
N GLY A 98 -13.10 4.84 8.24
CA GLY A 98 -14.27 5.16 7.42
C GLY A 98 -14.23 4.61 5.99
N GLU A 99 -15.38 4.72 5.32
CA GLU A 99 -15.60 4.17 3.97
C GLU A 99 -14.69 4.82 2.92
N GLN A 100 -14.51 6.13 2.99
CA GLN A 100 -13.70 6.89 2.02
C GLN A 100 -12.23 6.43 2.07
N ALA A 101 -11.63 6.40 3.26
CA ALA A 101 -10.26 5.92 3.44
C ALA A 101 -10.07 4.46 3.01
N THR A 102 -11.10 3.62 3.17
CA THR A 102 -11.10 2.23 2.69
C THR A 102 -11.12 2.16 1.17
N ALA A 103 -11.97 2.97 0.53
CA ALA A 103 -12.02 3.05 -0.93
C ALA A 103 -10.69 3.57 -1.50
N ASP A 104 -10.09 4.57 -0.86
CA ASP A 104 -8.80 5.11 -1.25
C ASP A 104 -7.70 4.05 -1.05
N ALA A 105 -7.65 3.35 0.08
CA ALA A 105 -6.71 2.24 0.33
C ALA A 105 -6.80 1.12 -0.74
N LYS A 106 -8.01 0.79 -1.21
CA LYS A 106 -8.21 -0.18 -2.30
C LYS A 106 -7.67 0.35 -3.62
N ARG A 107 -7.93 1.62 -3.94
CA ARG A 107 -7.38 2.30 -5.12
C ARG A 107 -5.84 2.36 -5.06
N CYS A 108 -5.27 2.61 -3.88
CA CYS A 108 -3.82 2.56 -3.64
C CYS A 108 -3.25 1.20 -4.05
N ALA A 109 -3.88 0.12 -3.61
CA ALA A 109 -3.44 -1.24 -3.93
C ALA A 109 -3.48 -1.49 -5.44
N GLU A 110 -4.57 -1.15 -6.12
CA GLU A 110 -4.71 -1.31 -7.57
C GLU A 110 -3.58 -0.60 -8.32
N VAL A 111 -3.32 0.67 -7.96
CA VAL A 111 -2.24 1.49 -8.51
C VAL A 111 -0.87 0.86 -8.26
N LEU A 112 -0.59 0.43 -7.03
CA LEU A 112 0.69 -0.14 -6.62
C LEU A 112 0.97 -1.51 -7.27
N PHE A 113 -0.06 -2.19 -7.77
CA PHE A 113 0.06 -3.43 -8.53
C PHE A 113 -0.06 -3.25 -10.05
N GLY A 114 0.13 -2.02 -10.55
CA GLY A 114 0.25 -1.74 -11.98
C GLY A 114 -0.99 -1.14 -12.63
N GLY A 115 -1.96 -0.66 -11.83
CA GLY A 115 -3.04 0.19 -12.31
C GLY A 115 -2.54 1.53 -12.87
N THR A 116 -3.39 2.21 -13.62
CA THR A 116 -3.07 3.55 -14.14
C THR A 116 -3.04 4.58 -13.01
N LEU A 117 -2.12 5.54 -13.14
CA LEU A 117 -2.05 6.73 -12.29
C LEU A 117 -2.79 7.93 -12.90
N GLU A 118 -3.31 7.78 -14.11
CA GLU A 118 -4.04 8.81 -14.83
C GLU A 118 -5.29 9.25 -14.06
N GLY A 119 -5.51 10.56 -13.98
CA GLY A 119 -6.67 11.14 -13.30
C GLY A 119 -6.56 11.26 -11.78
N LEU A 120 -5.44 10.84 -11.18
CA LEU A 120 -5.19 11.05 -9.75
C LEU A 120 -4.60 12.45 -9.48
N THR A 121 -5.19 13.14 -8.50
CA THR A 121 -4.68 14.42 -7.99
C THR A 121 -3.38 14.23 -7.21
N ALA A 122 -2.60 15.31 -7.02
CA ALA A 122 -1.39 15.27 -6.21
C ALA A 122 -1.68 14.78 -4.78
N THR A 123 -2.74 15.28 -4.15
CA THR A 123 -3.17 14.84 -2.80
C THR A 123 -3.44 13.34 -2.76
N GLN A 124 -4.15 12.79 -3.74
CA GLN A 124 -4.41 11.35 -3.81
C GLN A 124 -3.12 10.54 -4.01
N LEU A 125 -2.17 11.03 -4.81
CA LEU A 125 -0.86 10.38 -4.94
C LEU A 125 -0.09 10.41 -3.62
N GLU A 126 -0.12 11.52 -2.87
CA GLU A 126 0.51 11.59 -1.55
C GLU A 126 -0.13 10.63 -0.56
N GLU A 127 -1.45 10.48 -0.58
CA GLU A 127 -2.15 9.51 0.28
C GLU A 127 -1.79 8.07 -0.11
N ILE A 128 -1.77 7.75 -1.41
CA ILE A 128 -1.45 6.42 -1.93
C ILE A 128 -0.03 6.01 -1.59
N PHE A 129 0.90 6.94 -1.75
CA PHE A 129 2.33 6.73 -1.57
C PHE A 129 2.86 7.40 -0.30
N CYS A 130 2.01 7.58 0.72
CA CYS A 130 2.37 8.27 1.98
C CYS A 130 3.57 7.65 2.68
N ASP A 131 3.76 6.34 2.49
CA ASP A 131 4.84 5.57 3.08
C ASP A 131 6.06 5.40 2.15
N ALA A 132 5.96 5.89 0.91
CA ALA A 132 7.07 5.86 -0.02
C ALA A 132 8.06 6.98 0.32
N PRO A 133 9.39 6.72 0.23
CA PRO A 133 10.38 7.77 0.28
C PRO A 133 10.07 8.86 -0.75
N SER A 134 10.42 10.10 -0.41
CA SER A 134 10.13 11.23 -1.28
C SER A 134 11.29 12.22 -1.32
N SER A 135 11.42 12.93 -2.44
CA SER A 135 12.36 14.02 -2.65
C SER A 135 11.65 15.18 -3.36
N SER A 136 12.29 16.35 -3.38
CA SER A 136 11.78 17.54 -4.07
C SER A 136 12.74 17.99 -5.16
N MET A 137 12.20 18.46 -6.28
CA MET A 137 12.97 19.01 -7.41
C MET A 137 12.25 20.23 -7.98
N THR A 138 12.98 21.24 -8.44
CA THR A 138 12.36 22.41 -9.07
C THR A 138 11.95 22.12 -10.51
N ARG A 139 11.01 22.90 -11.07
CA ARG A 139 10.66 22.84 -12.50
C ARG A 139 11.88 22.96 -13.43
N ASP A 140 12.82 23.85 -13.12
CA ASP A 140 14.06 24.02 -13.89
C ASP A 140 14.96 22.78 -13.85
N GLN A 141 15.02 22.10 -12.70
CA GLN A 141 15.74 20.84 -12.57
C GLN A 141 15.08 19.74 -13.40
N ILE A 142 13.74 19.66 -13.38
CA ILE A 142 13.01 18.69 -14.22
C ILE A 142 13.24 18.95 -15.71
N ALA A 143 13.22 20.21 -16.15
CA ALA A 143 13.39 20.57 -17.55
C ALA A 143 14.74 20.13 -18.15
N THR A 144 15.78 20.04 -17.31
CA THR A 144 17.15 19.75 -17.74
C THR A 144 17.62 18.33 -17.38
N SER A 145 16.91 17.63 -16.50
CA SER A 145 17.29 16.31 -16.02
C SER A 145 16.81 15.18 -16.93
N THR A 146 17.59 14.11 -16.98
CA THR A 146 17.22 12.85 -17.65
C THR A 146 16.50 11.91 -16.69
N VAL A 147 15.84 10.89 -17.23
CA VAL A 147 15.28 9.80 -16.42
C VAL A 147 16.35 9.16 -15.53
N LEU A 148 17.56 8.94 -16.06
CA LEU A 148 18.65 8.37 -15.28
C LEU A 148 19.02 9.23 -14.06
N ASP A 149 19.05 10.55 -14.22
CA ASP A 149 19.36 11.46 -13.12
C ASP A 149 18.32 11.33 -12.01
N LEU A 150 17.05 11.23 -12.39
CA LEU A 150 15.93 11.10 -11.47
C LEU A 150 16.01 9.82 -10.61
N PHE A 151 16.35 8.67 -11.23
CA PHE A 151 16.50 7.39 -10.53
C PHE A 151 17.72 7.34 -9.60
N VAL A 152 18.79 8.08 -9.92
CA VAL A 152 19.97 8.17 -9.04
C VAL A 152 19.70 9.12 -7.88
N LEU A 153 19.08 10.28 -8.15
CA LEU A 153 18.73 11.27 -7.13
C LEU A 153 17.70 10.74 -6.13
N SER A 154 16.75 9.93 -6.58
CA SER A 154 15.76 9.28 -5.69
C SER A 154 16.36 8.16 -4.84
N GLY A 155 17.59 7.72 -5.12
CA GLY A 155 18.20 6.57 -4.46
C GLY A 155 17.64 5.22 -4.92
N LEU A 156 16.75 5.18 -5.92
CA LEU A 156 16.27 3.94 -6.53
C LEU A 156 17.37 3.20 -7.32
N ALA A 157 18.43 3.91 -7.72
CA ALA A 157 19.68 3.36 -8.23
C ALA A 157 20.87 3.98 -7.49
N LYS A 158 21.84 3.16 -7.02
CA LYS A 158 22.98 3.66 -6.23
C LYS A 158 24.03 4.38 -7.08
N SER A 159 23.99 4.19 -8.40
CA SER A 159 24.91 4.81 -9.34
C SER A 159 24.30 4.95 -10.74
N ARG A 160 24.90 5.79 -11.59
CA ARG A 160 24.51 5.94 -13.00
C ARG A 160 24.61 4.61 -13.78
N GLY A 161 25.60 3.77 -13.48
CA GLY A 161 25.77 2.48 -14.13
C GLY A 161 24.65 1.50 -13.77
N GLU A 162 24.29 1.45 -12.48
CA GLU A 162 23.15 0.65 -12.01
C GLU A 162 21.82 1.15 -12.59
N GLY A 163 21.61 2.47 -12.63
CA GLY A 163 20.40 3.06 -13.21
C GLY A 163 20.24 2.72 -14.69
N LYS A 164 21.32 2.80 -15.49
CA LYS A 164 21.29 2.38 -16.90
C LYS A 164 20.89 0.91 -17.04
N LYS A 165 21.46 0.03 -16.20
CA LYS A 165 21.13 -1.41 -16.21
C LYS A 165 19.68 -1.66 -15.80
N LEU A 166 19.17 -0.93 -14.80
CA LEU A 166 17.77 -1.01 -14.37
C LEU A 166 16.82 -0.62 -15.51
N ILE A 167 17.12 0.47 -16.21
CA ILE A 167 16.30 0.95 -17.34
C ILE A 167 16.38 -0.04 -18.51
N SER A 168 17.58 -0.45 -18.91
CA SER A 168 17.77 -1.37 -20.04
C SER A 168 17.16 -2.76 -19.80
N SER A 169 17.12 -3.21 -18.54
CA SER A 169 16.46 -4.47 -18.16
C SER A 169 14.93 -4.34 -18.02
N GLY A 170 14.37 -3.14 -18.19
CA GLY A 170 12.94 -2.90 -18.07
C GLY A 170 12.41 -2.80 -16.64
N GLY A 171 13.29 -2.56 -15.68
CA GLY A 171 12.94 -2.42 -14.28
C GLY A 171 12.58 -1.01 -13.85
N ALA A 172 12.62 -0.01 -14.74
CA ALA A 172 12.36 1.40 -14.43
C ALA A 172 11.00 1.86 -14.97
N TYR A 173 10.24 2.54 -14.11
CA TYR A 173 8.94 3.11 -14.47
C TYR A 173 8.79 4.54 -13.92
N VAL A 174 8.16 5.40 -14.70
CA VAL A 174 7.75 6.76 -14.33
C VAL A 174 6.24 6.86 -14.53
N ASN A 175 5.50 7.24 -13.49
CA ASN A 175 4.04 7.22 -13.46
C ASN A 175 3.46 5.90 -13.99
N ASN A 176 4.00 4.77 -13.52
CA ASN A 176 3.67 3.41 -13.97
C ASN A 176 3.92 3.09 -15.46
N ASN A 177 4.42 4.03 -16.25
CA ASN A 177 4.88 3.80 -17.62
C ASN A 177 6.33 3.30 -17.62
N ARG A 178 6.59 2.19 -18.31
CA ARG A 178 7.94 1.62 -18.42
C ARG A 178 8.82 2.55 -19.26
N ILE A 179 10.00 2.87 -18.74
CA ILE A 179 11.00 3.64 -19.49
C ILE A 179 12.00 2.72 -20.16
N ALA A 180 12.34 3.02 -21.42
CA ALA A 180 13.31 2.27 -22.21
C ALA A 180 14.61 3.05 -22.46
N ASP A 181 14.58 4.39 -22.45
CA ASP A 181 15.74 5.23 -22.69
C ASP A 181 16.19 5.96 -21.42
N ALA A 182 17.45 5.74 -21.04
CA ALA A 182 18.06 6.39 -19.89
C ALA A 182 18.45 7.85 -20.14
N GLY A 183 18.65 8.23 -21.40
CA GLY A 183 18.99 9.59 -21.81
C GLY A 183 17.76 10.47 -22.11
N GLU A 184 16.56 9.91 -22.03
CA GLU A 184 15.33 10.66 -22.27
C GLU A 184 15.20 11.80 -21.25
N LEU A 185 14.98 13.02 -21.76
CA LEU A 185 14.71 14.18 -20.94
C LEU A 185 13.32 14.05 -20.32
N LEU A 186 13.21 14.38 -19.03
CA LEU A 186 11.92 14.31 -18.33
C LEU A 186 10.88 15.24 -18.95
N ALA A 187 11.30 16.38 -19.51
CA ALA A 187 10.43 17.30 -20.23
C ALA A 187 9.70 16.68 -21.43
N ASN A 188 10.23 15.58 -21.98
CA ASN A 188 9.63 14.87 -23.10
C ASN A 188 8.62 13.81 -22.65
N LEU A 189 8.60 13.45 -21.36
CA LEU A 189 7.64 12.52 -20.82
C LEU A 189 6.27 13.18 -20.70
N LYS A 190 5.22 12.41 -20.98
CA LYS A 190 3.85 12.80 -20.62
C LYS A 190 3.70 12.69 -19.10
N LEU A 191 3.86 13.82 -18.43
CA LEU A 191 3.59 13.96 -17.00
C LEU A 191 2.19 14.55 -16.85
N ASP A 192 1.18 13.69 -16.65
CA ASP A 192 -0.22 14.11 -16.52
C ASP A 192 -0.48 14.94 -15.23
N ASN A 193 0.42 14.81 -14.26
CA ASN A 193 0.43 15.58 -13.02
C ASN A 193 1.76 16.33 -12.91
N LEU A 194 1.70 17.66 -12.85
CA LEU A 194 2.87 18.56 -12.84
C LEU A 194 3.39 18.85 -11.43
N GLU A 195 2.80 18.25 -10.41
CA GLU A 195 3.19 18.46 -9.01
C GLU A 195 3.90 17.24 -8.41
N ILE A 196 3.56 16.01 -8.86
CA ILE A 196 4.13 14.78 -8.33
C ILE A 196 4.44 13.79 -9.45
N ILE A 197 5.67 13.27 -9.44
CA ILE A 197 6.12 12.16 -10.26
C ILE A 197 6.28 10.93 -9.37
N VAL A 198 5.69 9.81 -9.78
CA VAL A 198 5.86 8.51 -9.11
C VAL A 198 6.93 7.71 -9.84
N LEU A 199 8.01 7.38 -9.14
CA LEU A 199 9.05 6.49 -9.63
C LEU A 199 8.88 5.09 -9.06
N ARG A 200 9.18 4.09 -9.89
CA ARG A 200 9.21 2.70 -9.45
C ARG A 200 10.41 1.96 -10.03
N SER A 201 11.11 1.23 -9.16
CA SER A 201 12.05 0.19 -9.55
C SER A 201 11.51 -1.21 -9.23
N GLY A 202 11.54 -2.09 -10.22
CA GLY A 202 11.00 -3.45 -10.10
C GLY A 202 9.51 -3.49 -9.80
N LYS A 203 9.10 -4.32 -8.84
CA LYS A 203 7.67 -4.58 -8.53
C LYS A 203 7.07 -3.67 -7.47
N LYS A 204 7.84 -3.27 -6.45
CA LYS A 204 7.30 -2.66 -5.22
C LYS A 204 8.13 -1.49 -4.66
N ASN A 205 9.26 -1.15 -5.29
CA ASN A 205 10.12 -0.11 -4.76
C ASN A 205 9.73 1.24 -5.39
N TYR A 206 9.03 2.06 -4.62
CA TYR A 206 8.45 3.33 -5.07
C TYR A 206 9.19 4.52 -4.45
N HIS A 207 9.21 5.64 -5.16
CA HIS A 207 9.70 6.92 -4.65
C HIS A 207 8.91 8.07 -5.28
N LEU A 208 8.48 9.04 -4.48
CA LEU A 208 7.81 10.24 -4.97
C LEU A 208 8.80 11.38 -5.23
N VAL A 209 8.67 12.04 -6.36
CA VAL A 209 9.37 13.31 -6.63
C VAL A 209 8.35 14.43 -6.67
N ARG A 210 8.43 15.34 -5.71
CA ARG A 210 7.61 16.56 -5.65
C ARG A 210 8.23 17.65 -6.49
N ILE A 211 7.45 18.24 -7.39
CA ILE A 211 7.89 19.35 -8.21
C ILE A 211 7.58 20.65 -7.46
N THR A 212 8.60 21.47 -7.24
CA THR A 212 8.49 22.77 -6.58
C THR A 212 8.72 23.93 -7.55
N GLY A 213 7.96 25.00 -7.40
CA GLY A 213 8.04 26.21 -8.24
C GLY A 213 7.05 26.26 -9.39
#